data_AF-A0A7S3DWL3-F1
#
_entry.id   AF-A0A7S3DWL3-F1
#
_cell.length_a   1.000
_cell.length_b   1.000
_cell.length_c   1.000
_cell.angle_alpha   90.00
_cell.angle_beta   90.00
_cell.angle_gamma   90.00
#
_symmetry.space_group_name_H-M   'P 1'
#
loop_
_entity.id
_entity.type
_entity.pdbx_description
1 polymer ?
#
loop_
_entity_poly.entity_id
_entity_poly.type
_entity_poly.pdbx_seq_one_letter_code
_entity_poly.pdbx_strand_id
1 'polypeptide(L)'
;GVAGYTPLLWACQSRELIEPHSNWNQIEDGMREHVDATEGELQNQGDVLEESERRLGVGNAAFLEQIFQQPATAQVSVDGSGSRSNGGALRESVVELLLEWSPKSALIPDHQGRLPLTHALVNGLTWEASIAKLIAACPRALECRDPVTGLYNFQLAAMCSPQLDTVYSLVRSLPELLTSYCGGVDEDHLPSSAIPPVLGKRKNDADYEDAPPPDQLNTDSPTKKCKTSSP
;
A
#
# COMPACT_ATOMS: atom_id res chain seq x y z
N GLY A 1 9.11 -8.86 -10.91
CA GLY A 1 8.67 -7.46 -10.95
C GLY A 1 7.35 -7.40 -10.24
N VAL A 2 7.24 -6.58 -9.20
CA VAL A 2 6.00 -6.46 -8.43
C VAL A 2 5.12 -5.44 -9.15
N ALA A 3 4.26 -5.92 -10.05
CA ALA A 3 3.34 -5.07 -10.81
C ALA A 3 2.30 -4.46 -9.85
N GLY A 4 2.10 -3.14 -9.91
CA GLY A 4 0.97 -2.47 -9.26
C GLY A 4 1.21 -1.85 -7.87
N TYR A 5 2.46 -1.61 -7.47
CA TYR A 5 2.73 -0.89 -6.22
C TYR A 5 3.09 0.58 -6.48
N THR A 6 2.30 1.51 -5.93
CA THR A 6 2.68 2.93 -5.87
C THR A 6 3.79 3.11 -4.82
N PRO A 7 4.67 4.12 -4.95
CA PRO A 7 5.69 4.41 -3.93
C PRO A 7 5.09 4.58 -2.53
N LEU A 8 3.90 5.21 -2.44
CA LEU A 8 3.18 5.37 -1.18
C LEU A 8 2.74 4.03 -0.58
N LEU A 9 2.20 3.13 -1.41
CA LEU A 9 1.76 1.81 -0.97
C LEU A 9 2.94 0.99 -0.44
N TRP A 10 4.09 1.06 -1.13
CA TRP A 10 5.31 0.41 -0.69
C TRP A 10 5.85 1.00 0.62
N ALA A 11 5.84 2.33 0.78
CA ALA A 11 6.20 2.99 2.03
C ALA A 11 5.29 2.58 3.21
N CYS A 12 3.99 2.39 2.96
CA CYS A 12 3.05 1.90 3.97
C CYS A 12 3.23 0.41 4.30
N GLN A 13 3.85 -0.36 3.40
CA GLN A 13 4.14 -1.78 3.59
C GLN A 13 5.43 -2.02 4.38
N SER A 14 6.42 -1.14 4.21
CA SER A 14 7.74 -1.28 4.81
C SER A 14 7.79 -0.66 6.21
N ARG A 15 7.74 -1.50 7.25
CA ARG A 15 7.85 -1.06 8.65
C ARG A 15 9.18 -0.36 8.98
N GLU A 16 10.23 -0.67 8.22
CA GLU A 16 11.58 -0.14 8.41
C GLU A 16 11.75 1.29 7.88
N LEU A 17 10.81 1.78 7.06
CA LEU A 17 10.93 3.04 6.33
C LEU A 17 10.39 4.28 7.06
N ILE A 18 10.07 4.13 8.35
CA ILE A 18 9.50 5.22 9.15
C ILE A 18 10.53 6.34 9.38
N GLU A 19 11.83 6.05 9.25
CA GLU A 19 12.88 7.07 9.38
C GLU A 19 13.55 7.41 8.03
N PRO A 20 13.54 8.69 7.60
CA PRO A 20 14.26 9.14 6.43
C PRO A 20 15.76 8.91 6.61
N HIS A 21 16.36 8.16 5.71
CA HIS A 21 17.81 7.99 5.64
C HIS A 21 18.49 9.30 5.28
N SER A 22 19.74 9.51 5.73
CA SER A 22 20.50 10.75 5.54
C SER A 22 20.71 11.18 4.07
N ASN A 23 20.38 10.32 3.10
CA ASN A 23 20.51 10.59 1.67
C ASN A 23 19.19 11.05 1.01
N TRP A 24 18.17 11.38 1.80
CA TRP A 24 16.82 11.63 1.31
C TRP A 24 16.73 12.75 0.29
N ASN A 25 17.51 13.84 0.41
CA ASN A 25 17.39 14.98 -0.52
C ASN A 25 17.77 14.63 -1.98
N GLN A 26 18.66 13.67 -2.22
CA GLN A 26 18.98 13.24 -3.60
C GLN A 26 17.91 12.30 -4.16
N ILE A 27 17.32 11.52 -3.26
CA ILE A 27 16.17 10.66 -3.53
C ILE A 27 14.96 11.53 -3.86
N GLU A 28 14.87 12.67 -3.18
CA GLU A 28 13.78 13.62 -3.26
C GLU A 28 13.62 14.17 -4.69
N ASP A 29 14.68 14.75 -5.24
CA ASP A 29 14.68 15.31 -6.60
C ASP A 29 14.31 14.25 -7.66
N GLY A 30 14.81 13.02 -7.53
CA GLY A 30 14.55 11.95 -8.48
C GLY A 30 13.13 11.38 -8.39
N MET A 31 12.53 11.32 -7.20
CA MET A 31 11.15 10.87 -7.06
C MET A 31 10.16 11.92 -7.55
N ARG A 32 10.43 13.22 -7.39
CA ARG A 32 9.52 14.30 -7.83
C ARG A 32 9.29 14.28 -9.33
N GLU A 33 10.35 14.14 -10.11
CA GLU A 33 10.28 14.01 -11.58
C GLU A 33 9.46 12.77 -11.98
N HIS A 34 9.58 11.69 -11.20
CA HIS A 34 8.88 10.45 -11.48
C HIS A 34 7.39 10.51 -11.12
N VAL A 35 7.04 11.13 -10.00
CA VAL A 35 5.64 11.37 -9.60
C VAL A 35 4.93 12.21 -10.65
N ASP A 36 5.56 13.31 -11.08
CA ASP A 36 5.02 14.19 -12.12
C ASP A 36 4.81 13.43 -13.45
N ALA A 37 5.74 12.53 -13.83
CA ALA A 37 5.58 11.68 -15.01
C ALA A 37 4.39 10.71 -14.87
N THR A 38 4.25 10.07 -13.71
CA THR A 38 3.18 9.09 -13.46
C THR A 38 1.81 9.77 -13.39
N GLU A 39 1.70 10.93 -12.74
CA GLU A 39 0.48 11.72 -12.71
C GLU A 39 0.12 12.30 -14.08
N GLY A 40 1.12 12.75 -14.86
CA GLY A 40 0.93 13.20 -16.23
C GLY A 40 0.36 12.12 -17.15
N GLU A 41 0.77 10.86 -16.97
CA GLU A 41 0.19 9.73 -17.69
C GLU A 41 -1.25 9.43 -17.27
N LEU A 42 -1.55 9.47 -15.96
CA LEU A 42 -2.91 9.25 -15.45
C LEU A 42 -3.88 10.34 -15.90
N GLN A 43 -3.45 11.59 -15.97
CA GLN A 43 -4.32 12.72 -16.33
C GLN A 43 -4.67 12.75 -17.82
N ASN A 44 -3.82 12.18 -18.68
CA ASN A 44 -4.08 12.02 -20.11
C ASN A 44 -4.98 10.81 -20.44
N GLN A 45 -5.28 9.94 -19.47
CA GLN A 45 -6.05 8.71 -19.66
C GLN A 45 -7.51 8.81 -19.18
N GLY A 46 -7.97 10.02 -18.83
CA GLY A 46 -9.29 10.29 -18.24
C GLY A 46 -10.54 9.98 -19.09
N ASP A 47 -10.42 9.38 -20.27
CA ASP A 47 -11.56 9.09 -21.16
C ASP A 47 -11.73 7.59 -21.52
N VAL A 48 -10.93 6.67 -20.98
CA VAL A 48 -11.04 5.22 -21.27
C VAL A 48 -10.86 4.39 -20.00
N LEU A 49 -11.93 4.27 -19.21
CA LEU A 49 -11.91 3.68 -17.86
C LEU A 49 -11.99 2.14 -17.77
N GLU A 50 -11.84 1.37 -18.86
CA GLU A 50 -11.98 -0.11 -18.78
C GLU A 50 -10.75 -0.96 -19.18
N GLU A 51 -9.71 -0.42 -19.85
CA GLU A 51 -8.62 -1.26 -20.38
C GLU A 51 -7.25 -1.06 -19.65
N SER A 52 -7.18 -0.20 -18.63
CA SER A 52 -5.91 0.30 -18.06
C SER A 52 -5.28 -0.57 -16.96
N GLU A 53 -5.95 -1.59 -16.45
CA GLU A 53 -5.36 -2.50 -15.44
C GLU A 53 -4.20 -3.37 -15.98
N ARG A 54 -3.99 -3.46 -17.30
CA ARG A 54 -2.95 -4.33 -17.89
C ARG A 54 -1.61 -3.65 -18.18
N ARG A 55 -1.47 -2.32 -18.09
CA ARG A 55 -0.25 -1.60 -18.55
C ARG A 55 0.65 -0.99 -17.47
N LEU A 56 0.20 -0.86 -16.22
CA LEU A 56 1.00 -0.29 -15.12
C LEU A 56 2.00 -1.30 -14.47
N GLY A 57 2.46 -2.29 -15.24
CA GLY A 57 3.08 -3.50 -14.69
C GLY A 57 4.61 -3.52 -14.57
N VAL A 58 5.36 -2.61 -15.21
CA VAL A 58 6.82 -2.81 -15.31
C VAL A 58 7.59 -1.49 -15.24
N GLY A 59 8.20 -1.25 -14.10
CA GLY A 59 9.14 -0.16 -13.85
C GLY A 59 8.84 0.45 -12.48
N ASN A 60 9.81 0.43 -11.57
CA ASN A 60 9.96 1.33 -10.39
C ASN A 60 10.48 0.61 -9.14
N ALA A 61 10.36 -0.71 -9.05
CA ALA A 61 11.01 -1.45 -7.96
C ALA A 61 12.54 -1.25 -7.98
N ALA A 62 13.17 -1.22 -9.16
CA ALA A 62 14.61 -1.04 -9.28
C ALA A 62 15.10 0.37 -8.88
N PHE A 63 14.30 1.42 -9.13
CA PHE A 63 14.65 2.79 -8.76
C PHE A 63 14.51 3.01 -7.25
N LEU A 64 13.44 2.50 -6.65
CA LEU A 64 13.29 2.47 -5.19
C LEU A 64 14.41 1.62 -4.56
N GLU A 65 14.67 0.40 -5.04
CA GLU A 65 15.81 -0.41 -4.56
C GLU A 65 17.15 0.35 -4.67
N GLN A 66 17.40 1.08 -5.76
CA GLN A 66 18.60 1.89 -5.93
C GLN A 66 18.67 3.08 -4.96
N ILE A 67 17.53 3.70 -4.66
CA ILE A 67 17.37 4.74 -3.65
C ILE A 67 17.70 4.17 -2.25
N PHE A 68 17.32 2.93 -1.95
CA PHE A 68 17.51 2.29 -0.65
C PHE A 68 18.82 1.50 -0.50
N GLN A 69 19.46 1.08 -1.59
CA GLN A 69 20.78 0.43 -1.57
C GLN A 69 21.96 1.40 -1.40
N GLN A 70 21.71 2.71 -1.34
CA GLN A 70 22.77 3.68 -1.05
C GLN A 70 23.25 3.50 0.41
N PRO A 71 24.50 3.05 0.64
CA PRO A 71 25.02 2.93 1.99
C PRO A 71 25.04 4.31 2.64
N ALA A 72 24.64 4.39 3.92
CA ALA A 72 24.56 5.61 4.73
C ALA A 72 25.94 6.24 5.05
N THR A 73 26.79 6.43 4.04
CA THR A 73 28.13 6.99 4.15
C THR A 73 28.13 8.44 3.69
N ALA A 74 27.54 9.32 4.48
CA ALA A 74 27.79 10.75 4.40
C ALA A 74 27.70 11.34 5.81
N GLN A 75 28.85 11.39 6.50
CA GLN A 75 29.05 12.26 7.65
C GLN A 75 28.99 13.70 7.13
N VAL A 76 27.82 14.31 7.18
CA VAL A 76 27.66 15.73 6.88
C VAL A 76 28.26 16.52 8.05
N SER A 77 29.48 17.01 7.86
CA SER A 77 30.14 17.95 8.75
C SER A 77 29.50 19.32 8.57
N VAL A 78 28.61 19.70 9.49
CA VAL A 78 27.92 21.00 9.47
C VAL A 78 28.73 22.01 10.27
N ASP A 79 29.52 22.82 9.57
CA ASP A 79 30.13 24.02 10.15
C ASP A 79 29.18 25.22 9.99
N GLY A 80 28.74 25.75 11.13
CA GLY A 80 28.73 27.20 11.39
C GLY A 80 27.66 28.09 10.74
N SER A 81 26.72 28.52 11.60
CA SER A 81 26.10 29.86 11.62
C SER A 81 24.94 30.16 10.65
N GLY A 82 23.72 30.28 11.21
CA GLY A 82 22.75 31.24 10.69
C GLY A 82 21.27 30.88 10.83
N SER A 83 20.77 30.79 12.06
CA SER A 83 19.41 31.17 12.49
C SER A 83 18.29 31.21 11.41
N ARG A 84 17.41 30.19 11.41
CA ARG A 84 15.93 30.36 11.36
C ARG A 84 15.19 29.03 11.60
N SER A 85 14.07 29.17 12.34
CA SER A 85 12.97 28.23 12.63
C SER A 85 13.26 26.95 13.41
N ASN A 86 12.80 26.90 14.67
CA ASN A 86 12.33 25.74 15.46
C ASN A 86 12.71 24.34 14.94
N GLY A 87 14.00 24.09 14.76
CA GLY A 87 14.59 22.85 14.25
C GLY A 87 14.67 21.75 15.31
N GLY A 88 13.57 21.45 15.98
CA GLY A 88 13.35 20.07 16.40
C GLY A 88 13.04 19.33 15.12
N ALA A 89 14.05 18.75 14.47
CA ALA A 89 13.91 17.98 13.25
C ALA A 89 13.02 16.76 13.53
N LEU A 90 11.71 16.97 13.56
CA LEU A 90 10.73 15.92 13.38
C LEU A 90 11.07 15.38 12.01
N ARG A 91 11.71 14.21 12.01
CA ARG A 91 11.98 13.47 10.79
C ARG A 91 10.63 13.27 10.12
N GLU A 92 10.38 14.02 9.06
CA GLU A 92 9.19 13.84 8.24
C GLU A 92 9.19 12.39 7.75
N SER A 93 8.09 11.70 7.98
CA SER A 93 7.99 10.30 7.56
C SER A 93 8.01 10.24 6.04
N VAL A 94 8.57 9.20 5.44
CA VAL A 94 8.54 9.02 3.97
C VAL A 94 7.11 9.08 3.41
N VAL A 95 6.13 8.59 4.18
CA VAL A 95 4.70 8.70 3.84
C VAL A 95 4.24 10.14 3.71
N GLU A 96 4.69 11.03 4.59
CA GLU A 96 4.33 12.46 4.57
C GLU A 96 4.85 13.14 3.32
N LEU A 97 6.13 12.95 3.00
CA LEU A 97 6.74 13.52 1.80
C LEU A 97 6.03 13.05 0.53
N LEU A 98 5.75 11.75 0.43
CA LEU A 98 5.04 11.18 -0.72
C LEU A 98 3.61 11.73 -0.86
N LEU A 99 2.93 11.99 0.26
CA LEU A 99 1.61 12.60 0.26
C LEU A 99 1.63 14.10 -0.09
N GLU A 100 2.69 14.82 0.29
CA GLU A 100 2.87 16.21 -0.10
C GLU A 100 2.99 16.36 -1.62
N TRP A 101 3.64 15.40 -2.27
CA TRP A 101 3.79 15.42 -3.73
C TRP A 101 2.60 14.88 -4.49
N SER A 102 2.06 13.74 -4.05
CA SER A 102 0.94 13.10 -4.72
C SER A 102 -0.09 12.66 -3.69
N PRO A 103 -1.00 13.55 -3.26
CA PRO A 103 -2.09 13.18 -2.37
C PRO A 103 -3.04 12.18 -3.03
N LYS A 104 -3.14 12.20 -4.38
CA LYS A 104 -3.96 11.25 -5.15
C LYS A 104 -3.48 9.81 -5.01
N SER A 105 -2.19 9.59 -4.76
CA SER A 105 -1.64 8.24 -4.56
C SER A 105 -2.27 7.51 -3.38
N ALA A 106 -2.84 8.22 -2.39
CA ALA A 106 -3.60 7.65 -1.27
C ALA A 106 -4.91 6.96 -1.70
N LEU A 107 -5.42 7.27 -2.90
CA LEU A 107 -6.63 6.68 -3.46
C LEU A 107 -6.35 5.47 -4.36
N ILE A 108 -5.09 5.16 -4.66
CA ILE A 108 -4.73 4.10 -5.59
C ILE A 108 -4.60 2.78 -4.80
N PRO A 109 -5.52 1.83 -4.97
CA PRO A 109 -5.45 0.55 -4.28
C PRO A 109 -4.38 -0.37 -4.89
N ASP A 110 -3.97 -1.38 -4.13
CA ASP A 110 -3.16 -2.48 -4.63
C ASP A 110 -3.97 -3.44 -5.53
N HIS A 111 -3.32 -4.47 -6.05
CA HIS A 111 -3.95 -5.52 -6.87
C HIS A 111 -5.01 -6.35 -6.11
N GLN A 112 -5.11 -6.21 -4.79
CA GLN A 112 -6.13 -6.83 -3.93
C GLN A 112 -7.24 -5.84 -3.56
N GLY A 113 -7.19 -4.60 -4.07
CA GLY A 113 -8.14 -3.54 -3.74
C GLY A 113 -7.83 -2.81 -2.43
N ARG A 114 -6.72 -3.10 -1.75
CA ARG A 114 -6.37 -2.49 -0.46
C ARG A 114 -5.72 -1.13 -0.66
N LEU A 115 -6.24 -0.14 0.05
CA LEU A 115 -5.70 1.22 0.03
C LEU A 115 -4.42 1.34 0.87
N PRO A 116 -3.57 2.35 0.63
CA PRO A 116 -2.40 2.64 1.45
C PRO A 116 -2.71 2.74 2.95
N LEU A 117 -3.87 3.31 3.32
CA LEU A 117 -4.32 3.37 4.72
C LEU A 117 -4.44 1.97 5.35
N THR A 118 -5.03 1.02 4.63
CA THR A 118 -5.20 -0.36 5.11
C THR A 118 -3.84 -1.03 5.35
N HIS A 119 -2.89 -0.86 4.43
CA HIS A 119 -1.52 -1.35 4.60
C HIS A 119 -0.83 -0.72 5.81
N ALA A 120 -0.96 0.60 6.00
CA ALA A 120 -0.39 1.28 7.15
C ALA A 120 -0.90 0.71 8.49
N LEU A 121 -2.18 0.37 8.57
CA LEU A 121 -2.79 -0.23 9.76
C LEU A 121 -2.31 -1.67 10.00
N VAL A 122 -2.25 -2.48 8.95
CA VAL A 122 -1.77 -3.88 9.04
C VAL A 122 -0.31 -3.94 9.48
N ASN A 123 0.52 -3.00 9.01
CA ASN A 123 1.94 -2.95 9.38
C ASN A 123 2.21 -2.24 10.72
N GLY A 124 1.15 -1.73 11.37
CA GLY A 124 1.25 -1.13 12.70
C GLY A 124 1.94 0.23 12.73
N LEU A 125 1.78 1.03 11.67
CA LEU A 125 2.19 2.43 11.69
C LEU A 125 1.40 3.19 12.78
N THR A 126 2.01 4.23 13.35
CA THR A 126 1.40 5.01 14.42
C THR A 126 0.49 6.11 13.87
N TRP A 127 -0.45 6.57 14.71
CA TRP A 127 -1.34 7.68 14.38
C TRP A 127 -0.58 8.94 13.93
N GLU A 128 0.38 9.37 14.76
CA GLU A 128 1.14 10.61 14.57
C GLU A 128 2.12 10.54 13.40
N ALA A 129 2.73 9.38 13.14
CA ALA A 129 3.72 9.27 12.09
C ALA A 129 3.09 9.40 10.69
N SER A 130 2.02 8.66 10.43
CA SER A 130 1.56 8.45 9.04
C SER A 130 0.05 8.32 8.88
N ILE A 131 -0.67 7.70 9.82
CA ILE A 131 -2.11 7.40 9.63
C ILE A 131 -2.94 8.69 9.57
N ALA A 132 -2.68 9.66 10.43
CA ALA A 132 -3.40 10.94 10.41
C ALA A 132 -3.29 11.66 9.05
N LYS A 133 -2.11 11.57 8.42
CA LYS A 133 -1.81 12.20 7.12
C LYS A 133 -2.50 11.46 5.98
N LEU A 134 -2.50 10.13 6.00
CA LEU A 134 -3.23 9.29 5.04
C LEU A 134 -4.74 9.57 5.08
N ILE A 135 -5.31 9.73 6.28
CA ILE A 135 -6.73 10.08 6.45
C ILE A 135 -7.02 11.49 5.94
N ALA A 136 -6.13 12.45 6.22
CA ALA A 136 -6.28 13.81 5.71
C ALA A 136 -6.28 13.86 4.17
N ALA A 137 -5.43 13.04 3.52
CA ALA A 137 -5.38 12.93 2.07
C ALA A 137 -6.59 12.19 1.48
N CYS A 138 -7.08 11.13 2.14
CA CYS A 138 -8.22 10.35 1.68
C CYS A 138 -9.19 9.99 2.82
N PRO A 139 -10.11 10.91 3.20
CA PRO A 139 -11.07 10.66 4.28
C PRO A 139 -12.03 9.51 3.98
N ARG A 140 -12.42 9.36 2.71
CA ARG A 140 -13.34 8.30 2.25
C ARG A 140 -12.81 6.89 2.48
N ALA A 141 -11.49 6.73 2.61
CA ALA A 141 -10.90 5.44 2.93
C ALA A 141 -11.42 4.86 4.26
N LEU A 142 -11.86 5.71 5.21
CA LEU A 142 -12.42 5.27 6.49
C LEU A 142 -13.76 4.53 6.36
N GLU A 143 -14.55 4.87 5.35
CA GLU A 143 -15.85 4.22 5.08
C GLU A 143 -15.66 2.88 4.35
N CYS A 144 -14.52 2.69 3.69
CA CYS A 144 -14.21 1.47 2.99
C CYS A 144 -13.88 0.34 3.98
N ARG A 145 -14.42 -0.85 3.67
CA ARG A 145 -13.98 -2.09 4.31
C ARG A 145 -12.77 -2.61 3.57
N ASP A 146 -11.84 -3.22 4.29
CA ASP A 146 -10.74 -3.95 3.69
C ASP A 146 -11.31 -5.11 2.84
N PRO A 147 -11.03 -5.17 1.52
CA PRO A 147 -11.59 -6.21 0.66
C PRO A 147 -11.12 -7.62 1.01
N VAL A 148 -9.98 -7.77 1.70
CA VAL A 148 -9.44 -9.08 2.08
C VAL A 148 -10.12 -9.62 3.35
N THR A 149 -10.22 -8.81 4.40
CA THR A 149 -10.79 -9.24 5.70
C THR A 149 -12.28 -8.93 5.86
N GLY A 150 -12.82 -8.02 5.06
CA GLY A 150 -14.19 -7.50 5.20
C GLY A 150 -14.39 -6.59 6.42
N LEU A 151 -13.31 -6.20 7.11
CA LEU A 151 -13.35 -5.38 8.33
C LEU A 151 -13.25 -3.88 8.00
N TYR A 152 -13.86 -3.03 8.84
CA TYR A 152 -13.57 -1.59 8.80
C TYR A 152 -12.17 -1.30 9.32
N ASN A 153 -11.59 -0.18 8.88
CA ASN A 153 -10.24 0.22 9.28
C ASN A 153 -10.02 0.27 10.80
N PHE A 154 -10.99 0.74 11.60
CA PHE A 154 -10.85 0.74 13.07
C PHE A 154 -10.84 -0.67 13.69
N GLN A 155 -11.59 -1.61 13.10
CA GLN A 155 -11.61 -3.02 13.53
C GLN A 155 -10.30 -3.70 13.14
N LEU A 156 -9.85 -3.45 11.91
CA LEU A 156 -8.58 -3.94 11.40
C LEU A 156 -7.41 -3.42 12.24
N ALA A 157 -7.43 -2.13 12.59
CA ALA A 157 -6.46 -1.52 13.51
C ALA A 157 -6.46 -2.25 14.85
N ALA A 158 -7.62 -2.47 15.48
CA ALA A 158 -7.72 -3.17 16.75
C ALA A 158 -7.17 -4.61 16.69
N MET A 159 -7.27 -5.26 15.53
CA MET A 159 -6.77 -6.62 15.31
C MET A 159 -5.25 -6.66 15.07
N CYS A 160 -4.69 -5.72 14.30
CA CYS A 160 -3.30 -5.74 13.85
C CYS A 160 -2.36 -4.88 14.70
N SER A 161 -2.82 -3.75 15.22
CA SER A 161 -2.05 -2.77 15.98
C SER A 161 -2.83 -2.34 17.23
N PRO A 162 -2.54 -2.90 18.41
CA PRO A 162 -3.29 -2.61 19.63
C PRO A 162 -2.98 -1.22 20.22
N GLN A 163 -2.44 -0.29 19.42
CA GLN A 163 -2.26 1.10 19.81
C GLN A 163 -3.64 1.74 19.96
N LEU A 164 -4.07 1.86 21.21
CA LEU A 164 -5.38 2.42 21.57
C LEU A 164 -5.59 3.81 20.98
N ASP A 165 -4.54 4.64 20.89
CA ASP A 165 -4.63 5.99 20.32
C ASP A 165 -5.06 5.96 18.85
N THR A 166 -4.50 5.04 18.06
CA THR A 166 -4.86 4.85 16.66
C THR A 166 -6.30 4.38 16.53
N VAL A 167 -6.69 3.34 17.27
CA VAL A 167 -8.05 2.79 17.22
C VAL A 167 -9.08 3.84 17.66
N TYR A 168 -8.83 4.52 18.77
CA TYR A 168 -9.72 5.55 19.30
C TYR A 168 -9.85 6.73 18.33
N SER A 169 -8.74 7.17 17.73
CA SER A 169 -8.76 8.27 16.78
C SER A 169 -9.53 7.92 15.50
N LEU A 170 -9.37 6.70 14.97
CA LEU A 170 -10.15 6.20 13.83
C LEU A 170 -11.65 6.21 14.12
N VAL A 171 -12.06 5.67 15.27
CA VAL A 171 -13.48 5.65 15.69
C VAL A 171 -14.02 7.08 15.85
N ARG A 172 -13.22 7.99 16.42
CA ARG A 172 -13.59 9.38 16.61
C ARG A 172 -13.71 10.17 15.29
N SER A 173 -12.93 9.82 14.28
CA SER A 173 -13.00 10.43 12.95
C SER A 173 -14.28 10.05 12.19
N LEU A 174 -14.89 8.90 12.48
CA LEU A 174 -16.10 8.45 11.79
C LEU A 174 -17.10 7.78 12.75
N PRO A 175 -17.72 8.54 13.68
CA PRO A 175 -18.62 7.99 14.71
C PRO A 175 -19.92 7.42 14.12
N GLU A 176 -20.28 7.81 12.90
CA GLU A 176 -21.47 7.32 12.20
C GLU A 176 -21.44 5.81 11.99
N LEU A 177 -20.24 5.21 11.84
CA LEU A 177 -20.08 3.76 11.70
C LEU A 177 -20.53 2.98 12.93
N LEU A 178 -20.58 3.59 14.11
CA LEU A 178 -21.08 2.94 15.32
C LEU A 178 -22.61 3.05 15.44
N THR A 179 -23.20 4.09 14.86
CA THR A 179 -24.62 4.38 15.00
C THR A 179 -25.46 3.49 14.09
N SER A 180 -24.92 3.11 12.93
CA SER A 180 -25.59 2.23 11.97
C SER A 180 -25.89 0.82 12.50
N TYR A 181 -25.17 0.37 13.53
CA TYR A 181 -25.39 -0.94 14.15
C TYR A 181 -26.46 -0.94 15.26
N CYS A 182 -26.98 0.22 15.68
CA CYS A 182 -28.00 0.32 16.72
C CYS A 182 -29.43 0.56 16.19
N GLY A 183 -29.61 0.66 14.87
CA GLY A 183 -30.93 0.66 14.24
C GLY A 183 -31.47 -0.76 14.20
N GLY A 184 -32.44 -1.04 15.05
CA GLY A 184 -32.95 -2.37 15.33
C GLY A 184 -33.24 -3.23 14.10
N VAL A 185 -32.94 -4.52 14.26
CA VAL A 185 -33.76 -5.58 13.68
C VAL A 185 -35.23 -5.26 14.00
N ASP A 186 -35.92 -4.61 13.06
CA ASP A 186 -37.28 -5.02 12.77
C ASP A 186 -37.13 -6.44 12.21
N GLU A 187 -37.17 -7.42 13.10
CA GLU A 187 -36.93 -8.86 12.84
C GLU A 187 -37.87 -9.46 11.78
N ASP A 188 -38.86 -8.72 11.31
CA ASP A 188 -39.94 -9.25 10.47
C ASP A 188 -39.76 -9.05 8.97
N HIS A 189 -38.74 -8.33 8.49
CA HIS A 189 -38.54 -8.11 7.04
C HIS A 189 -37.07 -8.27 6.62
N LEU A 190 -36.59 -9.51 6.54
CA LEU A 190 -35.40 -9.87 5.76
C LEU A 190 -35.77 -9.90 4.25
N PRO A 191 -35.43 -8.91 3.42
CA PRO A 191 -35.40 -9.12 1.98
C PRO A 191 -34.25 -10.10 1.68
N SER A 192 -34.61 -11.34 1.38
CA SER A 192 -33.74 -12.47 1.02
C SER A 192 -32.80 -12.22 -0.19
N SER A 193 -32.57 -10.98 -0.64
CA SER A 193 -31.89 -10.69 -1.90
C SER A 193 -30.86 -9.54 -1.89
N ALA A 194 -30.61 -8.87 -0.77
CA ALA A 194 -29.67 -7.74 -0.72
C ALA A 194 -28.31 -8.12 -0.13
N ILE A 195 -27.68 -9.16 -0.68
CA ILE A 195 -26.22 -9.24 -0.63
C ILE A 195 -25.75 -8.12 -1.59
N PRO A 196 -25.09 -7.04 -1.12
CA PRO A 196 -24.52 -6.07 -2.03
C PRO A 196 -23.61 -6.84 -3.01
N PRO A 197 -23.72 -6.60 -4.32
CA PRO A 197 -22.92 -7.33 -5.28
C PRO A 197 -21.46 -7.20 -4.87
N VAL A 198 -20.87 -8.33 -4.46
CA VAL A 198 -19.43 -8.48 -4.36
C VAL A 198 -18.92 -8.01 -5.72
N LEU A 199 -18.22 -6.88 -5.70
CA LEU A 199 -17.55 -6.34 -6.87
C LEU A 199 -16.74 -7.49 -7.50
N GLY A 200 -17.12 -7.89 -8.71
CA GLY A 200 -16.32 -8.78 -9.54
C GLY A 200 -16.42 -10.27 -9.22
N LYS A 201 -17.58 -10.90 -9.47
CA LYS A 201 -17.52 -12.25 -10.05
C LYS A 201 -16.91 -12.10 -11.45
N ARG A 202 -15.61 -12.39 -11.58
CA ARG A 202 -15.01 -12.64 -12.89
C ARG A 202 -15.81 -13.77 -13.54
N LYS A 203 -16.50 -13.45 -14.64
CA LYS A 203 -17.01 -14.46 -15.59
C LYS A 203 -15.79 -15.22 -16.11
N ASN A 204 -15.47 -16.34 -15.47
CA ASN A 204 -14.70 -17.41 -16.09
C ASN A 204 -15.69 -18.46 -16.59
N ASP A 205 -16.62 -18.03 -17.44
CA ASP A 205 -17.48 -18.93 -18.21
C ASP A 205 -17.04 -18.78 -19.67
N ALA A 206 -15.95 -19.44 -20.02
CA ALA A 206 -15.59 -19.78 -21.39
C ALA A 206 -14.71 -21.04 -21.34
N ASP A 207 -15.35 -22.17 -21.62
CA ASP A 207 -14.78 -23.27 -22.39
C ASP A 207 -13.48 -23.89 -21.87
N TYR A 208 -13.60 -24.73 -20.84
CA TYR A 208 -12.62 -25.79 -20.56
C TYR A 208 -13.25 -27.16 -20.84
N GLU A 209 -13.61 -27.37 -22.11
CA GLU A 209 -13.79 -28.72 -22.66
C GLU A 209 -12.41 -29.23 -23.09
N ASP A 210 -12.10 -30.45 -22.64
CA ASP A 210 -11.11 -31.35 -23.24
C ASP A 210 -9.61 -31.02 -23.07
N ALA A 211 -9.12 -31.11 -21.82
CA ALA A 211 -7.70 -31.36 -21.57
C ALA A 211 -7.46 -32.88 -21.50
N PRO A 212 -6.59 -33.45 -22.35
CA PRO A 212 -6.26 -34.88 -22.30
C PRO A 212 -5.53 -35.23 -21.00
N PRO A 213 -5.65 -36.47 -20.51
CA PRO A 213 -5.01 -36.92 -19.28
C PRO A 213 -3.48 -36.78 -19.37
N PRO A 214 -2.80 -36.41 -18.27
CA PRO A 214 -1.35 -36.28 -18.28
C PRO A 214 -0.71 -37.67 -18.44
N ASP A 215 -0.16 -37.88 -19.64
CA ASP A 215 0.72 -38.99 -19.94
C ASP A 215 2.05 -38.87 -19.17
N GLN A 216 2.62 -40.03 -18.90
CA GLN A 216 3.69 -40.24 -17.93
C GLN A 216 4.99 -39.51 -18.31
N LEU A 217 5.31 -38.44 -17.58
CA LEU A 217 6.64 -37.83 -17.61
C LEU A 217 7.58 -38.56 -16.65
N ASN A 218 8.19 -39.58 -17.23
CA ASN A 218 9.50 -40.18 -16.96
C ASN A 218 10.36 -39.46 -15.89
N THR A 219 10.54 -40.09 -14.74
CA THR A 219 11.47 -39.68 -13.68
C THR A 219 12.87 -40.24 -13.95
N ASP A 220 13.62 -39.61 -14.85
CA ASP A 220 15.07 -39.87 -14.96
C ASP A 220 15.84 -38.79 -14.19
N SER A 221 16.26 -39.17 -12.97
CA SER A 221 17.15 -38.39 -12.12
C SER A 221 18.62 -38.62 -12.53
N PRO A 222 19.39 -37.59 -12.93
CA PRO A 222 20.83 -37.72 -13.05
C PRO A 222 21.50 -37.48 -11.68
N THR A 223 22.02 -38.55 -11.09
CA THR A 223 22.94 -38.52 -9.94
C THR A 223 24.19 -37.69 -10.26
N LYS A 224 24.34 -36.52 -9.64
CA LYS A 224 25.61 -35.79 -9.64
C LYS A 224 26.54 -36.36 -8.57
N LYS A 225 27.62 -37.00 -9.00
CA LYS A 225 28.77 -37.41 -8.20
C LYS A 225 29.53 -36.18 -7.69
N CYS A 226 29.55 -35.96 -6.39
CA CYS A 226 30.54 -35.09 -5.74
C CYS A 226 31.91 -35.81 -5.76
N LYS A 227 32.87 -35.28 -6.52
CA LYS A 227 34.27 -35.64 -6.40
C LYS A 227 34.89 -34.83 -5.26
N THR A 228 35.26 -35.53 -4.20
CA THR A 228 36.25 -35.10 -3.22
C THR A 228 37.63 -35.08 -3.87
N SER A 229 38.34 -33.95 -3.82
CA SER A 229 39.81 -33.97 -3.88
C SER A 229 40.36 -33.01 -2.82
N SER A 230 40.80 -33.62 -1.73
CA SER A 230 41.96 -33.19 -0.93
C SER A 230 43.21 -33.86 -1.54
N PRO A 231 44.45 -33.51 -1.14
CA PRO A 231 44.88 -32.66 -0.03
C PRO A 231 45.54 -31.34 -0.44
#